data_AF-I4DN31-F1
#
_entry.id   AF-I4DN31-F1
#
_cell.length_a   1.000
_cell.length_b   1.000
_cell.length_c   1.000
_cell.angle_alpha   90.00
_cell.angle_beta   90.00
_cell.angle_gamma   90.00
#
_symmetry.space_group_name_H-M   'P 1'
#
loop_
_entity.id
_entity.type
_entity.pdbx_description
1 polymer ?
#
loop_
_entity_poly.entity_id
_entity_poly.type
_entity_poly.pdbx_seq_one_letter_code
_entity_poly.pdbx_strand_id
1 'polypeptide(L)'
;MSFENSTNNGNNQEEHKHGKPEGYQISRTDMNMLIMNYLVTEGFKEAALKFQQEAGLQEPALCSSLDERIMIREAVQNGRIPEAIAMVNSLHPELLDNDRFLYFHLQQLQLLELIRAGRAEEALSFARCNA
;
A
#
# COMPACT_ATOMS: atom_id res chain seq x y z
N MET A 1 -17.10 6.11 -83.10
CA MET A 1 -17.23 4.75 -82.52
C MET A 1 -15.84 4.26 -82.22
N SER A 2 -15.46 4.27 -80.94
CA SER A 2 -14.16 3.77 -80.48
C SER A 2 -14.40 3.01 -79.18
N PHE A 3 -14.01 1.75 -79.27
CA PHE A 3 -14.01 0.63 -78.33
C PHE A 3 -13.86 0.95 -76.83
N GLU A 4 -14.67 0.24 -76.05
CA GLU A 4 -14.49 -0.01 -74.62
C GLU A 4 -13.20 -0.81 -74.38
N ASN A 5 -12.49 -0.50 -73.29
CA ASN A 5 -11.62 -1.46 -72.62
C ASN A 5 -11.52 -1.19 -71.11
N SER A 6 -12.13 -2.12 -70.36
CA SER A 6 -11.74 -2.76 -69.11
C SER A 6 -10.98 -2.04 -67.97
N THR A 7 -11.47 -2.40 -66.77
CA THR A 7 -10.80 -2.58 -65.47
C THR A 7 -10.37 -1.36 -64.65
N ASN A 8 -11.00 -1.17 -63.48
CA ASN A 8 -10.35 -1.54 -62.23
C ASN A 8 -11.34 -1.69 -61.06
N ASN A 9 -11.11 -2.75 -60.29
CA ASN A 9 -11.83 -3.25 -59.14
C ASN A 9 -11.42 -2.48 -57.87
N GLY A 10 -12.36 -2.18 -56.98
CA GLY A 10 -12.09 -1.51 -55.71
C GLY A 10 -13.22 -1.75 -54.73
N ASN A 11 -13.13 -2.86 -54.00
CA ASN A 11 -14.02 -3.28 -52.93
C ASN A 11 -14.30 -2.13 -51.93
N ASN A 12 -15.53 -1.63 -51.90
CA ASN A 12 -16.03 -0.82 -50.78
C ASN A 12 -16.32 -1.78 -49.62
N GLN A 13 -15.30 -2.06 -48.80
CA GLN A 13 -15.49 -2.67 -47.50
C GLN A 13 -16.29 -1.71 -46.62
N GLU A 14 -17.41 -2.22 -46.12
CA GLU A 14 -18.30 -1.58 -45.17
C GLU A 14 -17.47 -1.07 -43.98
N GLU A 15 -17.51 0.26 -43.78
CA GLU A 15 -16.93 0.90 -42.61
C GLU A 15 -17.64 0.38 -41.36
N HIS A 16 -17.05 -0.64 -40.74
CA HIS A 16 -17.34 -1.01 -39.37
C HIS A 16 -17.03 0.20 -38.48
N LYS A 17 -18.10 0.94 -38.14
CA LYS A 17 -18.10 1.94 -37.06
C LYS A 17 -17.70 1.24 -35.78
N HIS A 18 -16.40 1.28 -35.49
CA HIS A 18 -15.87 0.93 -34.19
C HIS A 18 -16.43 1.96 -33.21
N GLY A 19 -17.46 1.55 -32.47
CA GLY A 19 -17.90 2.29 -31.30
C GLY A 19 -16.67 2.51 -30.42
N LYS A 20 -16.31 3.78 -30.22
CA LYS A 20 -15.26 4.13 -29.25
C LYS A 20 -15.64 3.45 -27.94
N PRO A 21 -14.75 2.68 -27.30
CA PRO A 21 -15.03 2.19 -25.95
C PRO A 21 -15.31 3.43 -25.11
N GLU A 22 -16.43 3.44 -24.40
CA GLU A 22 -16.78 4.53 -23.50
C GLU A 22 -15.65 4.62 -22.46
N GLY A 23 -14.75 5.57 -22.69
CA GLY A 23 -13.57 5.75 -21.87
C GLY A 23 -14.01 6.15 -20.48
N TYR A 24 -13.72 5.32 -19.49
CA TYR A 24 -13.94 5.62 -18.09
C TYR A 24 -13.12 6.87 -17.73
N GLN A 25 -13.77 8.04 -17.71
CA GLN A 25 -13.12 9.30 -17.36
C GLN A 25 -12.98 9.35 -15.84
N ILE A 26 -11.81 9.00 -15.32
CA ILE A 26 -11.49 9.17 -13.90
C ILE A 26 -11.42 10.67 -13.62
N SER A 27 -12.19 11.16 -12.64
CA SER A 27 -12.14 12.57 -12.30
C SER A 27 -10.79 12.92 -11.66
N ARG A 28 -10.34 14.16 -11.85
CA ARG A 28 -9.11 14.66 -11.19
C ARG A 28 -9.21 14.53 -9.67
N THR A 29 -10.40 14.71 -9.12
CA THR A 29 -10.67 14.56 -7.68
C THR A 29 -10.43 13.12 -7.24
N ASP A 30 -10.93 12.12 -7.98
CA ASP A 30 -10.74 10.70 -7.65
C ASP A 30 -9.26 10.30 -7.74
N MET A 31 -8.56 10.80 -8.77
CA MET A 31 -7.13 10.58 -8.91
C MET A 31 -6.34 11.19 -7.74
N ASN A 32 -6.66 12.42 -7.34
CA ASN A 32 -6.02 13.08 -6.20
C ASN A 32 -6.29 12.32 -4.88
N MET A 33 -7.51 11.83 -4.67
CA MET A 33 -7.84 11.00 -3.50
C MET A 33 -7.06 9.69 -3.49
N LEU A 34 -6.91 9.03 -4.64
CA LEU A 34 -6.15 7.80 -4.77
C LEU A 34 -4.66 8.01 -4.45
N ILE A 35 -4.07 9.07 -5.01
CA ILE A 35 -2.67 9.44 -4.73
C ILE A 35 -2.50 9.75 -3.23
N MET A 36 -3.40 10.54 -2.66
CA MET A 36 -3.33 10.89 -1.23
C MET A 36 -3.45 9.65 -0.34
N ASN A 37 -4.37 8.73 -0.66
CA ASN A 37 -4.52 7.47 0.05
C ASN A 37 -3.23 6.63 0.01
N TYR A 38 -2.62 6.53 -1.17
CA TYR A 38 -1.35 5.82 -1.32
C TYR A 38 -0.23 6.44 -0.47
N LEU A 39 0.00 7.75 -0.59
CA LEU A 39 1.05 8.45 0.16
C LEU A 39 0.88 8.29 1.67
N VAL A 40 -0.36 8.35 2.15
CA VAL A 40 -0.70 8.19 3.56
C VAL A 40 -0.54 6.73 4.02
N THR A 41 -1.01 5.76 3.23
CA THR A 41 -0.94 4.33 3.58
C THR A 41 0.50 3.84 3.61
N GLU A 42 1.32 4.28 2.65
CA GLU A 42 2.74 3.96 2.60
C GLU A 42 3.59 4.75 3.60
N GLY A 43 3.04 5.79 4.25
CA GLY A 43 3.76 6.57 5.25
C GLY A 43 4.70 7.63 4.65
N PHE A 44 4.49 8.02 3.39
CA PHE A 44 5.25 9.10 2.75
C PHE A 44 4.77 10.48 3.21
N LYS A 45 5.00 10.81 4.49
CA LYS A 45 4.49 12.02 5.16
C LYS A 45 4.77 13.30 4.38
N GLU A 46 6.04 13.54 4.05
CA GLU A 46 6.45 14.79 3.39
C GLU A 46 5.80 14.94 2.02
N ALA A 47 5.71 13.84 1.26
CA ALA A 47 5.07 13.83 -0.05
C ALA A 47 3.56 14.04 0.09
N ALA A 48 2.91 13.42 1.08
CA ALA A 48 1.49 13.60 1.36
C ALA A 48 1.18 15.07 1.70
N LEU A 49 1.97 15.71 2.56
CA LEU A 49 1.80 17.11 2.96
C LEU A 49 1.98 18.08 1.78
N LYS A 50 3.03 17.89 0.98
CA LYS A 50 3.26 18.73 -0.21
C LYS A 50 2.15 18.53 -1.25
N PHE A 51 1.77 17.27 -1.50
CA PHE A 51 0.71 16.95 -2.45
C PHE A 51 -0.64 17.53 -2.02
N GLN A 52 -0.96 17.48 -0.72
CA GLN A 52 -2.17 18.07 -0.17
C GLN A 52 -2.25 19.59 -0.45
N GLN A 53 -1.14 20.31 -0.21
CA GLN A 53 -1.06 21.75 -0.45
C GLN A 53 -1.25 22.09 -1.94
N GLU A 54 -0.63 21.32 -2.83
CA GLU A 54 -0.70 21.54 -4.28
C GLU A 54 -2.06 21.15 -4.88
N ALA A 55 -2.67 20.07 -4.38
CA ALA A 55 -3.96 19.57 -4.83
C ALA A 55 -5.16 20.30 -4.20
N GLY A 56 -4.93 21.20 -3.24
CA GLY A 56 -5.98 21.95 -2.53
C GLY A 56 -6.89 21.05 -1.69
N LEU A 57 -6.37 19.94 -1.16
CA LEU A 57 -7.14 18.98 -0.37
C LEU A 57 -7.23 19.44 1.10
N GLN A 58 -8.40 19.23 1.72
CA GLN A 58 -8.56 19.38 3.17
C GLN A 58 -7.74 18.31 3.89
N GLU A 59 -7.23 18.64 5.08
CA GLU A 59 -6.36 17.76 5.86
C GLU A 59 -7.05 16.43 6.16
N PRO A 60 -6.56 15.30 5.61
CA PRO A 60 -7.15 14.02 5.94
C PRO A 60 -6.82 13.72 7.40
N ALA A 61 -7.83 13.34 8.18
CA ALA A 61 -7.65 12.89 9.56
C ALA A 61 -6.55 11.81 9.71
N LEU A 62 -6.24 11.07 8.64
CA LEU A 62 -5.17 10.08 8.59
C LEU A 62 -3.74 10.64 8.76
N CYS A 63 -3.50 11.94 8.61
CA CYS A 63 -2.16 12.49 8.84
C CYS A 63 -1.78 12.49 10.33
N SER A 64 -2.79 12.55 11.23
CA SER A 64 -2.58 12.67 12.67
C SER A 64 -1.92 11.44 13.31
N SER A 65 -2.29 10.23 12.89
CA SER A 65 -1.68 8.97 13.37
C SER A 65 -0.59 8.43 12.43
N LEU A 66 -0.22 9.19 11.41
CA LEU A 66 0.75 8.74 10.41
C LEU A 66 2.13 8.51 11.02
N ASP A 67 2.58 9.43 11.88
CA ASP A 67 3.88 9.35 12.56
C ASP A 67 3.99 8.08 13.41
N GLU A 68 2.94 7.78 14.17
CA GLU A 68 2.85 6.60 15.02
C GLU A 68 2.99 5.31 14.21
N ARG A 69 2.27 5.21 13.08
CA ARG A 69 2.36 4.05 12.19
C ARG A 69 3.74 3.92 11.53
N ILE A 70 4.37 5.04 11.16
CA ILE A 70 5.73 5.04 10.60
C ILE A 70 6.71 4.53 11.65
N MET A 71 6.65 5.04 12.89
CA MET A 71 7.54 4.62 13.97
C MET A 71 7.39 3.12 14.30
N ILE A 72 6.16 2.62 14.40
CA ILE A 72 5.91 1.18 14.62
C ILE A 72 6.51 0.36 13.47
N ARG A 73 6.26 0.75 12.22
CA ARG A 73 6.77 0.06 11.03
C ARG A 73 8.30 0.04 11.01
N GLU A 74 8.93 1.17 11.29
CA GLU A 74 10.40 1.26 11.36
C GLU A 74 10.97 0.38 12.45
N ALA A 75 10.36 0.33 13.63
CA ALA A 75 10.80 -0.57 14.70
C ALA A 75 10.73 -2.04 14.27
N VAL A 76 9.62 -2.44 13.62
CA VAL A 76 9.47 -3.81 13.08
C VAL A 76 10.52 -4.11 12.01
N GLN A 77 10.70 -3.21 11.03
CA GLN A 77 11.64 -3.40 9.93
C GLN A 77 13.10 -3.46 10.38
N ASN A 78 13.45 -2.76 11.46
CA ASN A 78 14.79 -2.77 12.06
C ASN A 78 15.00 -3.90 13.08
N GLY A 79 14.04 -4.84 13.22
CA GLY A 79 14.14 -5.94 14.18
C GLY A 79 13.97 -5.53 15.65
N ARG A 80 13.55 -4.28 15.92
CA ARG A 80 13.27 -3.76 17.27
C ARG A 80 11.86 -4.14 17.70
N ILE A 81 11.56 -5.45 17.68
CA ILE A 81 10.22 -5.98 17.93
C ILE A 81 9.67 -5.66 19.33
N PRO A 82 10.46 -5.70 20.43
CA PRO A 82 9.93 -5.38 21.76
C PRO A 82 9.50 -3.91 21.86
N GLU A 83 10.22 -3.02 21.18
CA GLU A 83 9.89 -1.59 21.07
C GLU A 83 8.59 -1.41 20.27
N ALA A 84 8.45 -2.12 19.14
CA ALA A 84 7.22 -2.12 18.35
C ALA A 84 5.98 -2.55 19.15
N ILE A 85 6.09 -3.65 19.92
CA ILE A 85 5.00 -4.14 20.78
C ILE A 85 4.64 -3.10 21.85
N ALA A 86 5.63 -2.50 22.50
CA ALA A 86 5.41 -1.47 23.51
C ALA A 86 4.69 -0.23 22.93
N MET A 87 5.10 0.24 21.74
CA MET A 87 4.43 1.34 21.05
C MET A 87 2.98 0.99 20.68
N VAL A 88 2.74 -0.20 20.13
CA VAL A 88 1.38 -0.66 19.80
C VAL A 88 0.50 -0.68 21.03
N ASN A 89 0.96 -1.27 22.14
CA ASN A 89 0.17 -1.35 23.37
C ASN A 89 -0.05 0.03 24.02
N SER A 90 0.87 0.98 23.82
CA SER A 90 0.71 2.35 24.32
C SER A 90 -0.35 3.13 23.52
N LEU A 91 -0.44 2.90 22.21
CA LEU A 91 -1.33 3.64 21.30
C LEU A 91 -2.70 2.97 21.17
N HIS A 92 -2.72 1.64 21.13
CA HIS A 92 -3.88 0.79 20.96
C HIS A 92 -3.80 -0.44 21.90
N PRO A 93 -4.09 -0.27 23.20
CA PRO A 93 -3.88 -1.29 24.22
C PRO A 93 -4.53 -2.64 23.94
N GLU A 94 -5.70 -2.64 23.30
CA GLU A 94 -6.48 -3.86 23.04
C GLU A 94 -6.16 -4.50 21.68
N LEU A 95 -5.29 -3.91 20.85
CA LEU A 95 -5.09 -4.39 19.47
C LEU A 95 -4.50 -5.80 19.44
N LEU A 96 -3.45 -6.05 20.23
CA LEU A 96 -2.76 -7.34 20.26
C LEU A 96 -3.56 -8.40 21.04
N ASP A 97 -4.42 -7.97 21.96
CA ASP A 97 -5.35 -8.85 22.68
C ASP A 97 -6.48 -9.32 21.75
N ASN A 98 -6.98 -8.43 20.90
CA ASN A 98 -8.04 -8.73 19.93
C ASN A 98 -7.54 -9.51 18.72
N ASP A 99 -6.29 -9.29 18.29
CA ASP A 99 -5.65 -10.04 17.19
C ASP A 99 -4.46 -10.87 17.68
N ARG A 100 -4.79 -12.04 18.22
CA ARG A 100 -3.80 -13.01 18.69
C ARG A 100 -2.87 -13.51 17.58
N PHE A 101 -3.33 -13.53 16.32
CA PHE A 101 -2.47 -13.95 15.20
C PHE A 101 -1.41 -12.90 14.92
N LEU A 102 -1.77 -11.61 14.92
CA LEU A 102 -0.81 -10.51 14.80
C LEU A 102 0.23 -10.56 15.92
N TYR A 103 -0.21 -10.73 17.17
CA TYR A 103 0.71 -10.84 18.30
C TYR A 103 1.68 -12.03 18.15
N PHE A 104 1.17 -13.18 17.72
CA PHE A 104 2.00 -14.36 17.46
C PHE A 104 3.04 -14.12 16.35
N HIS A 105 2.68 -13.43 15.27
CA HIS A 105 3.65 -13.08 14.22
C HIS A 105 4.75 -12.14 14.74
N LEU A 106 4.41 -11.18 15.60
CA LEU A 106 5.42 -10.33 16.26
C LEU A 106 6.34 -11.19 17.15
N GLN A 107 5.81 -12.16 17.90
CA GLN A 107 6.64 -13.08 18.68
C GLN A 107 7.57 -13.94 17.79
N GLN A 108 7.10 -14.39 16.62
CA GLN A 108 7.94 -15.10 15.65
C GLN A 108 9.07 -14.23 15.11
N LEU A 109 8.80 -12.96 14.79
CA LEU A 109 9.83 -12.00 14.39
C LEU A 109 10.86 -11.80 15.51
N GLN A 110 10.41 -11.65 16.76
CA GLN A 110 11.32 -11.52 17.91
C GLN A 110 12.22 -12.76 18.06
N LEU A 111 11.65 -13.95 17.91
CA LEU A 111 12.42 -15.20 17.95
C LEU A 111 13.46 -15.26 16.82
N LEU A 112 13.09 -14.83 15.61
CA LEU A 112 14.01 -14.76 14.47
C LEU A 112 15.17 -13.81 14.75
N GLU A 113 14.91 -12.65 15.35
CA GLU A 113 15.96 -11.68 15.71
C GLU A 113 16.91 -12.23 16.79
N LEU A 114 16.39 -12.97 17.78
CA LEU A 114 17.25 -13.67 18.76
C LEU A 114 18.16 -14.72 18.08
N ILE A 115 17.63 -15.47 17.12
CA ILE A 115 18.41 -16.45 16.35
C ILE A 115 19.47 -15.75 15.49
N ARG A 116 19.11 -14.68 14.78
CA ARG A 116 20.05 -13.88 13.96
C ARG A 116 21.18 -13.28 14.77
N ALA A 117 20.91 -12.87 16.02
CA ALA A 117 21.90 -12.36 16.96
C ALA A 117 22.77 -13.45 17.60
N GLY A 118 22.55 -14.74 17.29
CA GLY A 118 23.30 -15.86 17.88
C GLY A 118 22.94 -16.17 19.33
N ARG A 119 21.83 -15.61 19.85
CA ARG A 119 21.39 -15.75 21.25
C ARG A 119 20.52 -17.00 21.42
N ALA A 120 21.12 -18.17 21.19
CA ALA A 120 20.39 -19.43 21.08
C ALA A 120 19.66 -19.86 22.37
N GLU A 121 20.27 -19.69 23.55
CA GLU A 121 19.62 -20.03 24.82
C GLU A 121 18.39 -19.15 25.08
N GLU A 122 18.50 -17.85 24.79
CA GLU A 122 17.40 -16.91 24.95
C GLU A 122 16.28 -17.22 23.96
N ALA A 123 16.60 -17.51 22.70
CA ALA A 123 15.63 -17.96 21.71
C ALA A 123 14.87 -19.21 22.16
N LEU A 124 15.57 -20.21 22.70
CA LEU A 124 14.96 -21.43 23.23
C LEU A 124 14.05 -21.15 24.44
N SER A 125 14.52 -20.32 25.38
CA SER A 125 13.71 -19.92 26.53
C SER A 125 12.45 -19.16 26.09
N PHE A 126 12.60 -18.24 25.14
CA PHE A 126 11.51 -17.43 24.59
C PHE A 126 10.47 -18.30 23.90
N ALA A 127 10.90 -19.22 23.03
CA ALA A 127 10.01 -20.13 22.31
C ALA A 127 9.21 -21.04 23.27
N ARG A 128 9.80 -21.47 24.39
CA ARG A 128 9.09 -22.31 25.38
C ARG A 128 8.02 -21.54 26.16
N CYS A 129 8.27 -20.27 26.47
CA CYS A 129 7.36 -19.46 27.28
C CYS A 129 6.25 -18.79 26.45
N ASN A 130 6.43 -18.68 25.13
CA ASN A 130 5.57 -17.91 24.24
C ASN A 130 4.95 -18.74 23.08
N ALA A 131 5.12 -20.07 23.09
CA ALA A 131 4.48 -20.99 22.14
C ALA A 131 3.04 -21.34 22.54
#